data_AF-A0A928Y2K4-F1
#
_entry.id   AF-A0A928Y2K4-F1
#
_cell.length_a   1.000
_cell.length_b   1.000
_cell.length_c   1.000
_cell.angle_alpha   90.00
_cell.angle_beta   90.00
_cell.angle_gamma   90.00
#
_symmetry.space_group_name_H-M   'P 1'
#
loop_
_entity.id
_entity.type
_entity.pdbx_description
1 polymer ?
#
loop_
_entity_poly.entity_id
_entity_poly.type
_entity_poly.pdbx_seq_one_letter_code
_entity_poly.pdbx_strand_id
1 'polypeptide(L)'
;MRPPSLNVESPKARQELLALVEQVPGAWIGMKVAALLLVMEGQRPSWIAEVLGLTRMSLSRWIHAVNEQGPRSLVPRPKPGRPAALTADVRRELETHLERSPQEFGLNRLQWDGPTLVTHLRRRFGIALKVRQAQIWMHQLGYSMKRASHAYLQAHAEDAQRFQRALKKTAAP
;
A
#
# COMPACT_ATOMS: atom_id res chain seq x y z
N MET A 1 52.50 -18.59 16.38
CA MET A 1 52.16 -17.45 15.50
C MET A 1 51.52 -16.36 16.34
N ARG A 2 51.94 -15.10 16.19
CA ARG A 2 51.25 -13.96 16.83
C ARG A 2 49.89 -13.79 16.14
N PRO A 3 48.79 -13.59 16.88
CA PRO A 3 47.52 -13.24 16.26
C PRO A 3 47.67 -11.89 15.53
N PRO A 4 47.04 -11.72 14.36
CA PRO A 4 47.07 -10.46 13.64
C PRO A 4 46.44 -9.36 14.51
N SER A 5 47.11 -8.20 14.62
CA SER A 5 46.60 -7.01 15.30
C SER A 5 45.92 -6.09 14.30
N LEU A 6 44.76 -5.56 14.67
CA LEU A 6 44.09 -4.51 13.90
C LEU A 6 44.77 -3.18 14.21
N ASN A 7 45.70 -2.73 13.36
CA ASN A 7 46.51 -1.52 13.60
C ASN A 7 45.75 -0.20 13.36
N VAL A 8 44.42 -0.24 13.30
CA VAL A 8 43.55 0.91 13.01
C VAL A 8 42.80 1.30 14.30
N GLU A 9 43.55 1.73 15.31
CA GLU A 9 43.02 2.06 16.65
C GLU A 9 42.50 3.50 16.76
N SER A 10 41.91 4.05 15.69
CA SER A 10 41.29 5.37 15.72
C SER A 10 39.79 5.26 16.06
N PRO A 11 39.24 6.09 16.97
CA PRO A 11 37.80 6.19 17.18
C PRO A 11 37.01 6.44 15.89
N LYS A 12 37.63 7.11 14.91
CA LYS A 12 37.05 7.35 13.58
C LYS A 12 36.91 6.06 12.77
N ALA A 13 37.92 5.20 12.80
CA ALA A 13 37.89 3.92 12.09
C ALA A 13 36.79 3.01 12.62
N ARG A 14 36.53 3.05 13.95
CA ARG A 14 35.40 2.35 14.55
C ARG A 14 34.06 2.83 13.98
N GLN A 15 33.87 4.14 13.86
CA GLN A 15 32.65 4.69 13.28
C GLN A 15 32.50 4.32 11.80
N GLU A 16 33.58 4.32 11.03
CA GLU A 16 33.58 3.91 9.62
C GLU A 16 33.18 2.44 9.45
N LEU A 17 33.68 1.54 10.31
CA LEU A 17 33.27 0.13 10.31
C LEU A 17 31.79 -0.04 10.64
N LEU A 18 31.26 0.70 11.63
CA LEU A 18 29.84 0.67 11.96
C LEU A 18 28.97 1.26 10.84
N ALA A 19 29.42 2.34 10.19
CA ALA A 19 28.72 2.93 9.06
C ALA A 19 28.66 1.98 7.85
N LEU A 20 29.69 1.14 7.64
CA LEU A 20 29.69 0.14 6.57
C LEU A 20 28.57 -0.90 6.76
N VAL A 21 28.24 -1.26 8.01
CA VAL A 21 27.14 -2.19 8.32
C VAL A 21 25.79 -1.66 7.84
N GLU A 22 25.59 -0.34 7.84
CA GLU A 22 24.35 0.28 7.36
C GLU A 22 24.22 0.19 5.83
N GLN A 23 25.34 0.18 5.11
CA GLN A 23 25.37 0.15 3.65
C GLN A 23 25.18 -1.26 3.08
N VAL A 24 25.51 -2.29 3.86
CA VAL A 24 25.46 -3.69 3.41
C VAL A 24 24.09 -4.30 3.71
N PRO A 25 23.31 -4.70 2.68
CA PRO A 25 22.03 -5.35 2.89
C PRO A 25 22.17 -6.61 3.74
N GLY A 26 21.38 -6.71 4.82
CA GLY A 26 21.36 -7.88 5.70
C GLY A 26 22.50 -7.96 6.72
N ALA A 27 23.49 -7.06 6.72
CA ALA A 27 24.58 -7.07 7.69
C ALA A 27 24.08 -6.95 9.15
N TRP A 28 23.00 -6.21 9.36
CA TRP A 28 22.32 -6.12 10.64
C TRP A 28 21.82 -7.47 11.19
N ILE A 29 21.50 -8.45 10.32
CA ILE A 29 21.11 -9.79 10.77
C ILE A 29 22.35 -10.50 11.32
N GLY A 30 23.47 -10.46 10.60
CA GLY A 30 24.74 -11.01 11.07
C GLY A 30 25.18 -10.39 12.40
N MET A 31 25.05 -9.06 12.54
CA MET A 31 25.35 -8.34 13.78
C MET A 31 24.52 -8.84 14.97
N LYS A 32 23.20 -9.07 14.78
CA LYS A 32 22.33 -9.62 15.82
C LYS A 32 22.74 -11.03 16.23
N VAL A 33 23.06 -11.88 15.26
CA VAL A 33 23.49 -13.26 15.50
C VAL A 33 24.80 -13.25 16.28
N ALA A 34 25.78 -12.46 15.86
CA ALA A 34 27.06 -12.32 16.58
C ALA A 34 26.85 -11.82 18.02
N ALA A 35 26.00 -10.82 18.22
CA ALA A 35 25.70 -10.30 19.56
C ALA A 35 25.13 -11.38 20.49
N LEU A 36 24.23 -12.23 19.99
CA LEU A 36 23.61 -13.29 20.78
C LEU A 36 24.57 -14.47 21.03
N LEU A 37 25.42 -14.82 20.06
CA LEU A 37 26.48 -15.81 20.28
C LEU A 37 27.45 -15.35 21.38
N LEU A 38 27.83 -14.06 21.41
CA LEU A 38 28.66 -13.51 22.49
C LEU A 38 27.96 -13.59 23.85
N VAL A 39 26.63 -13.39 23.90
CA VAL A 39 25.86 -13.60 25.15
C VAL A 39 25.91 -15.07 25.57
N MET A 40 25.80 -16.02 24.64
CA MET A 40 25.90 -17.46 24.93
C MET A 40 27.30 -17.85 25.46
N GLU A 41 28.35 -17.20 24.96
CA GLU A 41 29.73 -17.32 25.45
C GLU A 41 29.97 -16.60 26.80
N GLY A 42 28.92 -16.09 27.45
CA GLY A 42 28.99 -15.47 28.77
C GLY A 42 29.51 -14.03 28.78
N GLN A 43 29.65 -13.39 27.62
CA GLN A 43 30.09 -11.99 27.56
C GLN A 43 29.02 -11.06 28.15
N ARG A 44 29.48 -10.01 28.83
CA ARG A 44 28.59 -9.07 29.51
C ARG A 44 27.77 -8.28 28.47
N PRO A 45 26.42 -8.23 28.59
CA PRO A 45 25.58 -7.47 27.65
C PRO A 45 25.95 -5.99 27.50
N SER A 46 26.50 -5.40 28.55
CA SER A 46 27.03 -4.03 28.55
C SER A 46 28.17 -3.85 27.56
N TRP A 47 29.12 -4.78 27.60
CA TRP A 47 30.33 -4.73 26.79
C TRP A 47 30.01 -5.04 25.34
N ILE A 48 29.14 -6.03 25.09
CA ILE A 48 28.65 -6.35 23.74
C ILE A 48 27.97 -5.14 23.10
N ALA A 49 27.09 -4.47 23.86
CA ALA A 49 26.40 -3.29 23.38
C ALA A 49 27.38 -2.16 23.02
N GLU A 50 28.37 -1.92 23.87
CA GLU A 50 29.43 -0.95 23.61
C GLU A 50 30.24 -1.30 22.36
N VAL A 51 30.76 -2.54 22.25
CA VAL A 51 31.61 -2.99 21.14
C VAL A 51 30.88 -2.94 19.80
N LEU A 52 29.62 -3.39 19.76
CA LEU A 52 28.83 -3.46 18.52
C LEU A 52 28.07 -2.17 18.21
N GLY A 53 28.20 -1.13 19.05
CA GLY A 53 27.49 0.15 18.84
C GLY A 53 25.97 0.02 19.02
N LEU A 54 25.52 -0.89 19.88
CA LEU A 54 24.12 -1.18 20.15
C LEU A 54 23.68 -0.55 21.46
N THR A 55 22.36 -0.42 21.63
CA THR A 55 21.79 -0.12 22.94
C THR A 55 21.53 -1.41 23.72
N ARG A 56 21.64 -1.35 25.05
CA ARG A 56 21.28 -2.48 25.94
C ARG A 56 19.84 -2.95 25.70
N MET A 57 18.92 -2.01 25.43
CA MET A 57 17.53 -2.30 25.10
C MET A 57 17.40 -3.13 23.82
N SER A 58 18.15 -2.81 22.76
CA SER A 58 18.13 -3.59 21.52
C SER A 58 18.59 -5.03 21.76
N LEU A 59 19.69 -5.20 22.51
CA LEU A 59 20.22 -6.52 22.84
C LEU A 59 19.23 -7.33 23.69
N SER A 60 18.68 -6.74 24.75
CA SER A 60 17.63 -7.38 25.57
C SER A 60 16.43 -7.80 24.73
N ARG A 61 15.92 -6.92 23.87
CA ARG A 61 14.81 -7.24 22.97
C ARG A 61 15.12 -8.45 22.07
N TRP A 62 16.33 -8.57 21.54
CA TRP A 62 16.70 -9.71 20.71
C TRP A 62 16.81 -11.00 21.51
N ILE A 63 17.36 -10.95 22.73
CA ILE A 63 17.40 -12.09 23.65
C ILE A 63 15.98 -12.60 23.91
N HIS A 64 15.06 -11.71 24.30
CA HIS A 64 13.65 -12.07 24.52
C HIS A 64 13.01 -12.64 23.26
N ALA A 65 13.19 -12.00 22.10
CA ALA A 65 12.62 -12.47 20.84
C ALA A 65 13.11 -13.87 20.45
N VAL A 66 14.39 -14.19 20.67
CA VAL A 66 14.92 -15.53 20.39
C VAL A 66 14.42 -16.54 21.42
N ASN A 67 14.35 -16.19 22.70
CA ASN A 67 13.83 -17.08 23.74
C ASN A 67 12.35 -17.43 23.52
N GLU A 68 11.54 -16.48 23.05
CA GLU A 68 10.10 -16.67 22.85
C GLU A 68 9.74 -17.29 21.49
N GLN A 69 10.43 -16.89 20.42
CA GLN A 69 10.03 -17.18 19.03
C GLN A 69 11.11 -17.94 18.24
N GLY A 70 12.23 -18.27 18.87
CA GLY A 70 13.38 -18.93 18.26
C GLY A 70 14.23 -18.01 17.36
N PRO A 71 15.33 -18.53 16.77
CA PRO A 71 16.30 -17.75 15.99
C PRO A 71 15.71 -17.03 14.77
N ARG A 72 14.61 -17.55 14.21
CA ARG A 72 13.91 -16.94 13.06
C ARG A 72 13.33 -15.56 13.37
N SER A 73 13.18 -15.20 14.65
CA SER A 73 12.70 -13.88 15.07
C SER A 73 13.66 -12.73 14.73
N LEU A 74 14.95 -13.03 14.48
CA LEU A 74 15.96 -12.02 14.13
C LEU A 74 15.83 -11.50 12.70
N VAL A 75 15.20 -12.31 11.83
CA VAL A 75 14.94 -11.97 10.43
C VAL A 75 13.81 -10.94 10.38
N PRO A 76 14.03 -9.76 9.78
CA PRO A 76 12.97 -8.76 9.61
C PRO A 76 11.79 -9.37 8.86
N ARG A 77 10.61 -9.33 9.46
CA ARG A 77 9.37 -9.61 8.74
C ARG A 77 8.96 -8.37 7.95
N PRO A 78 8.46 -8.52 6.71
CA PRO A 78 7.82 -7.42 6.01
C PRO A 78 6.69 -6.88 6.90
N LYS A 79 6.77 -5.61 7.29
CA LYS A 79 5.65 -4.96 7.98
C LYS A 79 4.58 -4.73 6.92
N PRO A 80 3.35 -5.25 7.09
CA PRO A 80 2.26 -4.82 6.21
C PRO A 80 2.17 -3.30 6.34
N GLY A 81 2.14 -2.61 5.20
CA GLY A 81 1.98 -1.16 5.17
C GLY A 81 0.65 -0.72 5.82
N ARG A 82 0.34 0.57 5.74
CA ARG A 82 -0.97 1.09 6.19
C ARG A 82 -2.09 0.22 5.57
N PRO A 83 -3.05 -0.29 6.38
CA PRO A 83 -4.16 -1.08 5.85
C PRO A 83 -4.82 -0.32 4.71
N ALA A 84 -4.93 -0.96 3.54
CA ALA A 84 -5.58 -0.33 2.40
C ALA A 84 -7.04 -0.05 2.77
N ALA A 85 -7.49 1.20 2.61
CA ALA A 85 -8.90 1.54 2.81
C ALA A 85 -9.83 0.77 1.86
N LEU A 86 -9.28 0.27 0.75
CA LEU A 86 -9.91 -0.70 -0.14
C LEU A 86 -9.54 -2.12 0.34
N THR A 87 -10.26 -2.64 1.32
CA THR A 87 -10.13 -4.06 1.71
C THR A 87 -10.68 -4.95 0.59
N ALA A 88 -10.33 -6.24 0.60
CA ALA A 88 -10.83 -7.19 -0.40
C ALA A 88 -12.36 -7.29 -0.43
N ASP A 89 -13.01 -7.20 0.74
CA ASP A 89 -14.47 -7.24 0.84
C ASP A 89 -15.10 -5.97 0.31
N VAL A 90 -14.57 -4.79 0.70
CA VAL A 90 -15.02 -3.50 0.16
C VAL A 90 -14.86 -3.47 -1.35
N ARG A 91 -13.76 -4.03 -1.88
CA ARG A 91 -13.53 -4.12 -3.32
C ARG A 91 -14.62 -4.92 -4.03
N ARG A 92 -14.92 -6.13 -3.55
CA ARG A 92 -15.90 -7.03 -4.18
C ARG A 92 -17.32 -6.44 -4.14
N GLU A 93 -17.70 -5.86 -3.01
CA GLU A 93 -18.99 -5.16 -2.91
C GLU A 93 -19.04 -3.93 -3.81
N LEU A 94 -17.94 -3.18 -3.91
CA LEU A 94 -17.87 -2.00 -4.77
C LEU A 94 -17.97 -2.36 -6.25
N GLU A 95 -17.32 -3.43 -6.71
CA GLU A 95 -17.47 -3.96 -8.07
C GLU A 95 -18.94 -4.26 -8.38
N THR A 96 -19.63 -4.97 -7.47
CA THR A 96 -21.07 -5.28 -7.62
C THR A 96 -21.95 -4.02 -7.64
N HIS A 97 -21.60 -3.01 -6.83
CA HIS A 97 -22.36 -1.75 -6.81
C HIS A 97 -22.15 -0.91 -8.08
N LEU A 98 -20.93 -0.90 -8.63
CA LEU A 98 -20.61 -0.11 -9.81
C LEU A 98 -21.26 -0.66 -11.09
N GLU A 99 -21.68 -1.93 -11.12
CA GLU A 99 -22.50 -2.52 -12.20
C GLU A 99 -23.94 -1.99 -12.22
N ARG A 100 -24.43 -1.51 -11.08
CA ARG A 100 -25.80 -0.99 -10.91
C ARG A 100 -25.83 0.52 -11.07
N SER A 101 -27.03 1.08 -11.30
CA SER A 101 -27.18 2.54 -11.38
C SER A 101 -27.00 3.17 -9.99
N PRO A 102 -26.33 4.34 -9.86
CA PRO A 102 -26.28 5.08 -8.59
C PRO A 102 -27.67 5.39 -8.01
N GLN A 103 -28.70 5.47 -8.86
CA GLN A 103 -30.09 5.69 -8.45
C GLN A 103 -30.63 4.57 -7.56
N GLU A 104 -30.18 3.32 -7.78
CA GLU A 104 -30.56 2.17 -6.95
C GLU A 104 -30.01 2.29 -5.52
N PHE A 105 -29.02 3.15 -5.31
CA PHE A 105 -28.44 3.46 -4.00
C PHE A 105 -28.92 4.81 -3.44
N GLY A 106 -29.99 5.38 -4.01
CA GLY A 106 -30.56 6.65 -3.56
C GLY A 106 -29.69 7.86 -3.88
N LEU A 107 -28.89 7.79 -4.95
CA LEU A 107 -28.06 8.90 -5.44
C LEU A 107 -28.73 9.52 -6.68
N ASN A 108 -28.87 10.85 -6.70
CA ASN A 108 -29.52 11.57 -7.81
C ASN A 108 -28.58 11.76 -9.01
N ARG A 109 -28.06 10.66 -9.55
CA ARG A 109 -27.09 10.63 -10.66
C ARG A 109 -27.34 9.43 -11.56
N LEU A 110 -27.27 9.64 -12.87
CA LEU A 110 -27.48 8.58 -13.88
C LEU A 110 -26.26 7.67 -14.06
N GLN A 111 -25.07 8.15 -13.71
CA GLN A 111 -23.80 7.43 -13.88
C GLN A 111 -22.89 7.66 -12.68
N TRP A 112 -22.00 6.71 -12.43
CA TRP A 112 -20.97 6.82 -11.42
C TRP A 112 -19.96 7.91 -11.78
N ASP A 113 -19.79 8.89 -10.89
CA ASP A 113 -18.71 9.87 -10.94
C ASP A 113 -17.94 9.88 -9.60
N GLY A 114 -16.80 10.57 -9.58
CA GLY A 114 -15.95 10.64 -8.38
C GLY A 114 -16.70 11.14 -7.14
N PRO A 115 -17.41 12.28 -7.19
CA PRO A 115 -18.22 12.78 -6.06
C PRO A 115 -19.33 11.82 -5.61
N THR A 116 -19.99 11.15 -6.56
CA THR A 116 -21.05 10.17 -6.31
C THR A 116 -20.47 8.96 -5.59
N LEU A 117 -19.32 8.47 -6.03
CA LEU A 117 -18.63 7.37 -5.39
C LEU A 117 -18.16 7.72 -3.97
N VAL A 118 -17.65 8.94 -3.73
CA VAL A 118 -17.30 9.40 -2.38
C VAL A 118 -18.54 9.38 -1.47
N THR A 119 -19.67 9.85 -1.97
CA THR A 119 -20.94 9.88 -1.22
C THR A 119 -21.43 8.46 -0.91
N HIS A 120 -21.35 7.56 -1.90
CA HIS A 120 -21.69 6.16 -1.75
C HIS A 120 -20.81 5.46 -0.72
N LEU A 121 -19.49 5.62 -0.84
CA LEU A 121 -18.51 5.02 0.06
C LEU A 121 -18.69 5.49 1.51
N ARG A 122 -19.00 6.77 1.69
CA ARG A 122 -19.30 7.33 3.01
C ARG A 122 -20.59 6.76 3.59
N ARG A 123 -21.66 6.64 2.79
CA ARG A 123 -22.97 6.16 3.25
C ARG A 123 -23.00 4.65 3.51
N ARG A 124 -22.38 3.86 2.64
CA ARG A 124 -22.47 2.38 2.67
C ARG A 124 -21.36 1.73 3.48
N PHE A 125 -20.15 2.27 3.44
CA PHE A 125 -18.97 1.66 4.06
C PHE A 125 -18.34 2.51 5.17
N GLY A 126 -18.84 3.74 5.41
CA GLY A 126 -18.25 4.66 6.38
C GLY A 126 -16.87 5.20 5.97
N ILE A 127 -16.45 4.98 4.72
CA ILE A 127 -15.12 5.34 4.23
C ILE A 127 -15.14 6.77 3.69
N ALA A 128 -14.41 7.67 4.35
CA ALA A 128 -14.22 9.04 3.89
C ALA A 128 -12.99 9.13 2.96
N LEU A 129 -13.23 9.41 1.68
CA LEU A 129 -12.18 9.61 0.67
C LEU A 129 -12.28 10.98 0.01
N LYS A 130 -11.14 11.46 -0.50
CA LYS A 130 -11.11 12.57 -1.46
C LYS A 130 -11.59 12.08 -2.83
N VAL A 131 -12.23 12.95 -3.61
CA VAL A 131 -12.72 12.65 -4.97
C VAL A 131 -11.65 12.03 -5.86
N ARG A 132 -10.41 12.55 -5.80
CA ARG A 132 -9.28 12.00 -6.57
C ARG A 132 -9.00 10.54 -6.24
N GLN A 133 -9.10 10.17 -4.96
CA GLN A 133 -8.88 8.79 -4.52
C GLN A 133 -10.00 7.86 -4.99
N ALA A 134 -11.25 8.33 -4.96
CA ALA A 134 -12.39 7.60 -5.51
C ALA A 134 -12.25 7.38 -7.03
N GLN A 135 -11.76 8.38 -7.77
CA GLN A 135 -11.44 8.23 -9.21
C GLN A 135 -10.34 7.19 -9.46
N ILE A 136 -9.28 7.18 -8.64
CA ILE A 136 -8.22 6.15 -8.73
C ILE A 136 -8.83 4.76 -8.53
N TRP A 137 -9.71 4.58 -7.55
CA TRP A 137 -10.37 3.30 -7.30
C TRP A 137 -11.25 2.89 -8.48
N MET A 138 -12.06 3.79 -9.05
CA MET A 138 -12.83 3.47 -10.27
C MET A 138 -11.94 3.00 -11.40
N HIS A 139 -10.82 3.69 -11.66
CA HIS A 139 -9.86 3.28 -12.69
C HIS A 139 -9.23 1.91 -12.40
N GLN A 140 -8.87 1.63 -11.14
CA GLN A 140 -8.32 0.34 -10.73
C GLN A 140 -9.31 -0.81 -10.88
N LEU A 141 -10.61 -0.52 -10.77
CA LEU A 141 -11.70 -1.47 -10.97
C LEU A 141 -12.16 -1.57 -12.43
N GLY A 142 -11.46 -0.93 -13.37
CA GLY A 142 -11.80 -0.98 -14.80
C GLY A 142 -12.95 -0.06 -15.22
N TYR A 143 -13.47 0.77 -14.31
CA TYR A 143 -14.49 1.77 -14.63
C TYR A 143 -13.83 3.03 -15.16
N SER A 144 -13.87 3.17 -16.49
CA SER A 144 -13.47 4.40 -17.16
C SER A 144 -14.61 5.42 -17.14
N MET A 145 -14.32 6.66 -16.76
CA MET A 145 -15.25 7.78 -16.91
C MET A 145 -15.55 7.99 -18.40
N LYS A 146 -16.60 7.37 -18.91
CA LYS A 146 -17.20 7.80 -20.18
C LYS A 146 -17.92 9.11 -19.90
N ARG A 147 -17.18 10.23 -19.92
CA ARG A 147 -17.81 11.53 -20.13
C ARG A 147 -18.62 11.36 -21.41
N ALA A 148 -19.92 11.59 -21.36
CA ALA A 148 -20.66 11.96 -22.56
C ALA A 148 -19.97 13.25 -23.06
N SER A 149 -19.02 13.09 -23.98
CA SER A 149 -18.48 14.22 -24.71
C SER A 149 -19.65 14.77 -25.53
N HIS A 150 -19.96 16.05 -25.34
CA HIS A 150 -20.88 16.81 -26.18
C HIS A 150 -20.29 16.94 -27.60
N ALA A 151 -20.19 15.82 -28.30
CA ALA A 151 -19.71 15.71 -29.68
C ALA A 151 -20.61 14.78 -30.51
N TYR A 152 -21.89 14.67 -30.14
CA TYR A 152 -22.93 13.99 -30.92
C TYR A 152 -24.19 14.85 -31.14
N LEU A 153 -24.05 16.18 -31.10
CA LEU A 153 -25.08 17.13 -31.54
C LEU A 153 -24.85 17.68 -32.96
N GLN A 154 -23.86 17.16 -33.70
CA GLN A 154 -23.55 17.56 -35.08
C GLN A 154 -23.54 16.40 -36.09
N ALA A 155 -24.15 15.26 -35.76
CA ALA A 155 -24.26 14.12 -36.69
C ALA A 155 -25.69 13.60 -36.91
N HIS A 156 -26.74 14.31 -36.45
CA HIS A 156 -28.14 13.93 -36.71
C HIS A 156 -29.02 15.09 -37.22
N ALA A 157 -28.44 16.10 -37.87
CA ALA A 157 -29.23 17.07 -38.65
C ALA A 157 -29.74 16.46 -39.98
N GLU A 158 -29.03 15.46 -40.52
CA GLU A 158 -29.40 14.82 -41.80
C GLU A 158 -30.26 13.55 -41.61
N ASP A 159 -30.13 12.83 -40.50
CA ASP A 159 -30.95 11.63 -40.23
C ASP A 159 -32.38 11.96 -39.69
N ALA A 160 -32.59 13.15 -39.14
CA ALA A 160 -33.90 13.59 -38.66
C ALA A 160 -34.93 13.76 -39.80
N GLN A 161 -34.49 14.02 -41.05
CA GLN A 161 -35.40 14.15 -42.20
C GLN A 161 -35.87 12.79 -42.74
N ARG A 162 -35.09 11.72 -42.58
CA ARG A 162 -35.49 10.36 -43.01
C ARG A 162 -36.57 9.77 -42.10
N PHE A 163 -36.53 10.07 -40.80
CA PHE A 163 -37.50 9.54 -39.84
C PHE A 163 -38.88 10.23 -39.94
N GLN A 164 -38.95 11.51 -40.32
CA GLN A 164 -40.24 12.22 -40.47
C GLN A 164 -41.04 11.81 -41.72
N ARG A 165 -40.41 11.26 -42.77
CA ARG A 165 -41.11 10.77 -43.97
C ARG A 165 -41.68 9.36 -43.80
N ALA A 166 -41.16 8.56 -42.86
CA ALA A 166 -41.62 7.20 -42.61
C ALA A 166 -42.83 7.11 -41.67
N LEU A 167 -43.08 8.14 -40.84
CA LEU A 167 -44.20 8.16 -39.88
C LEU A 167 -45.52 8.76 -40.42
N LYS A 168 -45.57 9.23 -41.68
CA LYS A 168 -46.80 9.75 -42.31
C LYS A 168 -47.60 8.74 -43.16
N LYS A 169 -47.21 7.47 -43.21
CA LYS A 169 -48.01 6.36 -43.77
C LYS A 169 -48.23 5.37 -42.62
N THR A 170 -49.32 5.43 -41.85
CA THR A 170 -50.69 5.12 -42.28
C THR A 170 -51.69 5.64 -41.25
N ALA A 171 -52.69 6.41 -41.69
CA ALA A 171 -54.04 6.37 -41.15
C ALA A 171 -55.00 6.81 -42.29
N ALA A 172 -55.86 5.88 -42.68
CA ALA A 172 -56.85 5.94 -43.76
C ALA A 172 -58.01 6.94 -43.40
N PRO A 173 -58.98 7.22 -44.29
CA PRO A 173 -59.73 6.26 -45.13
C PRO A 173 -59.47 6.35 -46.63
#